data_AF-A0A7W1TWQ3-F1
#
_entry.id   AF-A0A7W1TWQ3-F1
#
_cell.length_a   1.000
_cell.length_b   1.000
_cell.length_c   1.000
_cell.angle_alpha   90.00
_cell.angle_beta   90.00
_cell.angle_gamma   90.00
#
_symmetry.space_group_name_H-M   'P 1'
#
loop_
_entity.id
_entity.type
_entity.pdbx_description
1 polymer ?
#
loop_
_entity_poly.entity_id
_entity_poly.type
_entity_poly.pdbx_seq_one_letter_code
_entity_poly.pdbx_strand_id
1 'polypeptide(L)' 'MTSVLTPQTCGHSRATSRPIRPGSTATCAACDEAVKFAARVRQYQVIANVYVNGSWIRVEHFHPECYAEAKNPYGEPTD' A
#
# COMPACT_ATOMS: atom_id res chain seq x y z
N MET A 1 -10.50 1.10 -40.33
CA MET A 1 -10.00 1.85 -39.16
C MET A 1 -10.31 1.00 -37.93
N THR A 2 -9.44 0.02 -37.65
CA THR A 2 -9.71 -1.02 -36.66
C THR A 2 -9.14 -0.56 -35.33
N SER A 3 -10.00 -0.11 -34.43
CA SER A 3 -9.60 0.32 -33.09
C SER A 3 -9.18 -0.90 -32.28
N VAL A 4 -7.88 -1.02 -32.02
CA VAL A 4 -7.32 -2.00 -31.08
C VAL A 4 -7.72 -1.53 -29.69
N LEU A 5 -8.73 -2.17 -29.10
CA LEU A 5 -9.06 -2.00 -27.69
C LEU A 5 -7.91 -2.59 -26.88
N THR A 6 -7.04 -1.74 -26.36
CA THR A 6 -6.07 -2.11 -25.32
C THR A 6 -6.86 -2.71 -24.16
N PRO A 7 -6.50 -3.90 -23.63
CA PRO A 7 -7.14 -4.39 -22.42
C PRO A 7 -6.87 -3.37 -21.33
N GLN A 8 -7.90 -2.66 -20.88
CA GLN A 8 -7.83 -1.88 -19.66
C GLN A 8 -7.44 -2.89 -18.58
N THR A 9 -6.21 -2.83 -18.11
CA THR A 9 -5.73 -3.67 -17.01
C THR A 9 -6.65 -3.39 -15.84
N CYS A 10 -7.56 -4.33 -15.57
CA CYS A 10 -8.34 -4.36 -14.33
C CYS A 10 -7.35 -4.06 -13.21
N GLY A 11 -7.52 -2.93 -12.51
CA GLY A 11 -6.57 -2.55 -11.47
C GLY A 11 -6.54 -3.66 -10.42
N HIS A 12 -5.38 -4.28 -10.23
CA HIS A 12 -5.20 -5.26 -9.18
C HIS A 12 -4.60 -4.55 -7.97
N SER A 13 -5.06 -4.91 -6.78
CA SER A 13 -4.47 -4.41 -5.55
C SER A 13 -2.98 -4.74 -5.50
N ARG A 14 -2.17 -3.76 -5.10
CA ARG A 14 -0.72 -3.88 -5.03
C ARG A 14 -0.20 -3.15 -3.80
N ALA A 15 0.77 -3.77 -3.15
CA ALA A 15 1.49 -3.19 -2.03
C ALA A 15 2.91 -2.77 -2.45
N THR A 16 3.40 -1.69 -1.85
CA THR A 16 4.78 -1.23 -2.02
C THR A 16 5.39 -0.83 -0.68
N SER A 17 6.64 -1.17 -0.46
CA SER A 17 7.40 -0.74 0.72
C SER A 17 8.16 0.55 0.40
N ARG A 18 8.02 1.57 1.24
CA ARG A 18 8.77 2.82 1.07
C ARG A 18 9.19 3.41 2.41
N PRO A 19 10.28 4.19 2.47
CA PRO A 19 10.64 4.91 3.69
C PRO A 19 9.54 5.89 4.11
N ILE A 20 9.33 6.02 5.42
CA ILE A 20 8.41 7.01 5.97
C ILE A 20 9.04 8.39 5.82
N ARG A 21 8.29 9.33 5.25
CA ARG A 21 8.74 10.72 5.14
C ARG A 21 8.40 11.50 6.42
N PRO A 22 9.24 12.47 6.83
CA PRO A 22 8.90 13.40 7.90
C PRO A 22 7.55 14.07 7.61
N GLY A 23 6.70 14.20 8.64
CA GLY A 23 5.36 14.79 8.50
C GLY A 23 4.28 13.82 7.99
N SER A 24 4.58 12.53 7.83
CA SER A 24 3.56 11.51 7.54
C SER A 24 2.56 11.39 8.69
N THR A 25 1.26 11.51 8.40
CA THR A 25 0.15 11.31 9.34
C THR A 25 -0.64 10.03 9.03
N ALA A 26 -0.03 9.09 8.31
CA ALA A 26 -0.67 7.83 7.94
C ALA A 26 -0.99 6.98 9.18
N THR A 27 -2.14 6.31 9.16
CA THR A 27 -2.58 5.38 10.20
C THR A 27 -2.57 3.97 9.64
N CYS A 28 -2.10 3.02 10.44
CA CYS A 28 -2.03 1.62 10.05
C CYS A 28 -3.44 1.03 10.00
N ALA A 29 -3.81 0.41 8.88
CA ALA A 29 -5.13 -0.21 8.73
C ALA A 29 -5.28 -1.56 9.47
N ALA A 30 -4.19 -2.09 10.06
CA ALA A 30 -4.21 -3.35 10.81
C ALA A 30 -4.31 -3.16 12.34
N CYS A 31 -3.66 -2.14 12.89
CA CYS A 31 -3.61 -1.89 14.34
C CYS A 31 -4.17 -0.53 14.76
N ASP A 32 -4.64 0.29 13.80
CA ASP A 32 -5.17 1.64 14.01
C ASP A 32 -4.20 2.65 14.66
N GLU A 33 -2.92 2.28 14.81
CA GLU A 33 -1.88 3.19 15.29
C GLU A 33 -1.22 3.98 14.16
N ALA A 34 -0.66 5.15 14.49
CA ALA A 34 0.02 5.98 13.52
C ALA A 34 1.33 5.34 13.02
N VAL A 35 1.52 5.33 11.70
CA VAL A 35 2.78 4.94 11.04
C VAL A 35 3.73 6.15 11.12
N LYS A 36 4.27 6.37 12.32
CA LYS A 36 5.07 7.55 12.67
C LYS A 36 6.48 7.43 12.08
N PHE A 37 7.03 8.58 11.75
CA PHE A 37 8.44 8.75 11.43
C PHE A 37 9.25 8.94 12.71
N ALA A 38 10.32 8.18 12.90
CA ALA A 38 11.32 8.40 13.94
C ALA A 38 12.65 8.88 13.34
N ALA A 39 13.11 10.08 13.69
CA ALA A 39 14.27 10.72 13.05
C ALA A 39 15.60 9.94 13.15
N ARG A 40 15.74 9.05 14.14
CA ARG A 40 16.94 8.24 14.36
C ARG A 40 16.85 6.83 13.77
N VAL A 41 15.70 6.46 13.22
CA VAL A 41 15.44 5.11 12.69
C VAL A 41 14.89 5.24 11.28
N ARG A 42 15.52 4.59 10.31
CA ARG A 42 15.01 4.56 8.94
C ARG A 42 13.81 3.63 8.87
N GLN A 43 12.65 4.13 9.25
CA GLN A 43 11.41 3.37 9.25
C GLN A 43 10.80 3.29 7.86
N TYR A 44 10.19 2.16 7.57
CA TYR A 44 9.47 1.89 6.33
C TYR A 44 7.99 1.77 6.63
N GLN A 45 7.17 2.03 5.62
CA GLN A 45 5.74 1.76 5.60
C GLN A 45 5.42 0.90 4.39
N VAL A 46 4.42 0.04 4.53
CA VAL A 46 3.80 -0.63 3.40
C VAL A 46 2.56 0.15 3.00
N ILE A 47 2.41 0.38 1.70
CA ILE A 47 1.29 1.11 1.14
C ILE A 47 0.61 0.23 0.11
N ALA A 48 -0.65 -0.07 0.36
CA ALA A 48 -1.47 -0.86 -0.53
C ALA A 48 -2.48 0.03 -1.26
N ASN A 49 -2.41 0.06 -2.59
CA ASN A 49 -3.52 0.53 -3.40
C ASN A 49 -4.55 -0.58 -3.48
N VAL A 50 -5.75 -0.33 -2.97
CA VAL A 50 -6.84 -1.30 -2.91
C VAL A 50 -7.78 -1.05 -4.08
N TYR A 51 -7.89 -2.07 -4.93
CA TYR A 51 -8.84 -2.12 -6.03
C TYR A 51 -9.92 -3.17 -5.74
N VAL A 52 -11.17 -2.84 -6.02
CA VAL A 52 -12.31 -3.76 -5.94
C VAL A 52 -13.00 -3.75 -7.30
N ASN A 53 -13.18 -4.93 -7.89
CA ASN A 53 -13.75 -5.09 -9.24
C ASN A 53 -13.05 -4.23 -10.31
N GLY A 54 -11.73 -4.09 -10.20
CA GLY A 54 -10.90 -3.30 -11.11
C GLY A 54 -10.98 -1.78 -10.92
N SER A 55 -11.80 -1.30 -9.98
CA SER A 55 -11.91 0.11 -9.63
C SER A 55 -11.06 0.43 -8.40
N TRP A 56 -10.30 1.51 -8.44
CA TRP A 56 -9.57 2.00 -7.27
C TRP A 56 -10.55 2.45 -6.20
N ILE A 57 -10.40 1.95 -4.98
CA ILE A 57 -11.27 2.31 -3.85
C ILE A 57 -10.55 3.23 -2.88
N ARG A 58 -9.32 2.87 -2.50
CA ARG A 58 -8.56 3.60 -1.46
C ARG A 58 -7.10 3.18 -1.42
N VAL A 59 -6.34 3.93 -0.63
CA VAL A 59 -4.98 3.58 -0.22
C VAL A 59 -5.01 3.21 1.25
N GLU A 60 -4.41 2.08 1.60
CA GLU A 60 -4.19 1.67 2.97
C GLU A 60 -2.70 1.71 3.30
N HIS A 61 -2.39 2.11 4.54
CA HIS A 61 -1.04 2.16 5.06
C HIS A 61 -0.89 1.11 6.15
N PHE A 62 0.28 0.53 6.26
CA PHE A 62 0.60 -0.48 7.25
C PHE A 62 2.01 -0.30 7.80
N HIS A 63 2.22 -0.69 9.05
CA HIS A 63 3.56 -1.01 9.51
C HIS A 63 4.05 -2.28 8.77
N PRO A 64 5.36 -2.38 8.48
CA PRO A 64 5.90 -3.56 7.81
C PRO A 64 5.61 -4.87 8.56
N GLU A 65 5.67 -4.80 9.89
CA GLU A 65 5.35 -5.92 10.78
C GLU A 65 3.88 -6.32 10.69
N CYS A 66 2.95 -5.37 10.86
CA CYS A 66 1.52 -5.66 10.79
C CYS A 66 1.08 -6.17 9.43
N TYR A 67 1.72 -5.70 8.34
CA TYR A 67 1.42 -6.19 6.99
C TYR A 67 1.84 -7.67 6.81
N ALA A 68 3.00 -8.04 7.37
CA ALA A 68 3.48 -9.41 7.37
C ALA A 68 2.61 -10.33 8.25
N GLU A 69 2.19 -9.86 9.43
CA GLU A 69 1.28 -10.58 10.32
C GLU A 69 -0.10 -10.82 9.69
N ALA A 70 -0.59 -9.84 8.92
CA ALA A 70 -1.81 -9.96 8.13
C ALA A 70 -1.67 -10.88 6.90
N LYS A 71 -0.53 -11.55 6.72
CA LYS A 71 -0.21 -12.45 5.59
C LYS A 71 -0.28 -11.77 4.23
N ASN A 72 0.15 -10.51 4.15
CA ASN A 72 0.27 -9.75 2.90
C ASN A 72 -1.07 -9.69 2.11
N PRO A 73 -2.12 -9.06 2.66
CA PRO A 73 -3.49 -9.10 2.11
C PRO A 73 -3.61 -8.57 0.68
N TYR A 74 -2.67 -7.72 0.24
CA TYR A 74 -2.62 -7.13 -1.09
C TYR A 74 -1.40 -7.57 -1.90
N GLY A 75 -0.85 -8.74 -1.59
CA GLY A 75 0.35 -9.30 -2.21
C GLY A 75 1.65 -8.85 -1.53
N GLU A 76 2.77 -9.42 -1.97
CA GLU A 76 4.09 -9.04 -1.45
C GLU A 76 4.38 -7.57 -1.76
N PRO A 77 4.88 -6.78 -0.80
CA PRO A 77 5.27 -5.41 -1.07
C PRO A 77 6.47 -5.38 -2.01
N THR A 78 6.35 -4.70 -3.15
CA THR A 78 7.51 -4.37 -3.99
C THR A 78 8.27 -3.16 -3.43
N ASP A 79 9.61 -3.21 -3.48
CA ASP A 79 10.53 -2.12 -3.12
C ASP A 79 10.45 -0.92 -4.08
#